data_AF-A0A845ZU72-F1
#
_entry.id   AF-A0A845ZU72-F1
#
_cell.length_a   1.000
_cell.length_b   1.000
_cell.length_c   1.000
_cell.angle_alpha   90.00
_cell.angle_beta   90.00
_cell.angle_gamma   90.00
#
_symmetry.space_group_name_H-M   'P 1'
#
loop_
_entity.id
_entity.type
_entity.pdbx_description
1 polymer ?
#
loop_
_entity_poly.entity_id
_entity_poly.type
_entity_poly.pdbx_seq_one_letter_code
_entity_poly.pdbx_strand_id
1 'polypeptide(L)'
;MRNSNQANPIVIGSLVVILINLVIGIICLSIYLHFSTGYDGLFYFIILSMIGIAQLVYVIPVLVVLRLLGRWELMKGVIIGGLITGLLNLGGCFLMQA
;
A
#
# COMPACT_ATOMS: atom_id res chain seq x y z
N MET A 1 -7.08 -13.26 33.50
CA MET A 1 -7.80 -12.56 32.40
C MET A 1 -6.78 -12.13 31.37
N ARG A 2 -6.82 -12.75 30.18
CA ARG A 2 -5.84 -12.57 29.10
C ARG A 2 -6.12 -11.22 28.40
N ASN A 3 -5.25 -10.24 28.61
CA ASN A 3 -5.35 -8.92 27.97
C ASN A 3 -5.12 -9.07 26.46
N SER A 4 -6.20 -9.07 25.68
CA SER A 4 -6.21 -9.22 24.22
C SER A 4 -5.70 -7.99 23.46
N ASN A 5 -5.27 -6.93 24.16
CA ASN A 5 -4.89 -5.65 23.58
C ASN A 5 -3.38 -5.46 23.34
N GLN A 6 -2.57 -6.51 23.41
CA GLN A 6 -1.19 -6.46 22.92
C GLN A 6 -1.20 -6.72 21.41
N ALA A 7 -1.79 -5.80 20.65
CA ALA A 7 -1.70 -5.85 19.20
C ALA A 7 -0.22 -5.72 18.82
N ASN A 8 0.31 -6.78 18.21
CA ASN A 8 1.74 -6.91 17.93
C ASN A 8 2.15 -5.74 17.02
N PRO A 9 3.12 -4.89 17.41
CA PRO A 9 3.47 -3.67 16.66
C PRO A 9 3.73 -3.93 15.18
N ILE A 10 4.27 -5.11 14.85
CA ILE A 10 4.48 -5.57 13.47
C ILE A 10 3.16 -5.66 12.70
N VAL A 11 2.11 -6.23 13.30
CA VAL A 11 0.79 -6.41 12.69
C VAL A 11 0.09 -5.06 12.52
N ILE A 12 0.24 -4.15 13.48
CA ILE A 12 -0.31 -2.80 13.37
C ILE A 12 0.35 -2.05 12.19
N GLY A 13 1.69 -2.11 12.10
CA GLY A 13 2.44 -1.45 11.04
C GLY A 13 2.06 -1.96 9.65
N SER A 14 1.93 -3.27 9.49
CA SER A 14 1.52 -3.84 8.19
C SER A 14 0.08 -3.52 7.84
N LEU A 15 -0.84 -3.61 8.81
CA LEU A 15 -2.26 -3.35 8.61
C LEU A 15 -2.53 -1.91 8.21
N VAL A 16 -1.85 -0.93 8.82
CA VAL A 16 -1.97 0.49 8.45
C VAL A 16 -1.53 0.73 7.01
N VAL A 17 -0.40 0.16 6.58
CA VAL A 17 0.10 0.33 5.21
C VAL A 17 -0.85 -0.29 4.19
N ILE A 18 -1.39 -1.48 4.49
CA ILE A 18 -2.37 -2.16 3.63
C ILE A 18 -3.66 -1.34 3.53
N LEU A 19 -4.16 -0.80 4.65
CA LEU A 19 -5.38 0.01 4.68
C LEU A 19 -5.24 1.29 3.84
N ILE A 20 -4.10 2.01 3.97
CA ILE A 20 -3.83 3.23 3.19
C ILE A 20 -3.81 2.92 1.70
N ASN A 21 -3.09 1.87 1.29
CA ASN A 21 -3.04 1.43 -0.10
C ASN A 21 -4.42 1.00 -0.63
N LEU A 22 -5.24 0.35 0.20
CA LEU A 22 -6.60 -0.06 -0.17
C LEU A 22 -7.50 1.16 -0.42
N VAL A 23 -7.42 2.18 0.44
CA VAL A 23 -8.15 3.45 0.26
C VAL A 23 -7.71 4.15 -1.01
N ILE A 24 -6.41 4.26 -1.26
CA ILE A 24 -5.86 4.85 -2.49
C ILE A 24 -6.34 4.08 -3.73
N GLY A 25 -6.33 2.74 -3.67
CA GLY A 25 -6.83 1.88 -4.74
C GLY A 25 -8.31 2.10 -5.05
N ILE A 26 -9.16 2.22 -4.03
CA ILE A 26 -10.61 2.50 -4.19
C ILE A 26 -10.83 3.89 -4.80
N ILE A 27 -10.08 4.90 -4.37
CA ILE A 27 -10.16 6.25 -4.93
C ILE A 27 -9.75 6.23 -6.42
N CYS A 28 -8.63 5.56 -6.76
CA CYS A 28 -8.19 5.40 -8.14
C CYS A 28 -9.21 4.67 -9.01
N LEU A 29 -9.79 3.58 -8.49
CA LEU A 29 -10.84 2.82 -9.19
C LEU A 29 -12.08 3.69 -9.44
N SER A 30 -12.47 4.50 -8.44
CA SER A 30 -13.64 5.38 -8.56
C SER A 30 -13.42 6.49 -9.59
N ILE A 31 -12.21 7.07 -9.63
CA ILE A 31 -11.81 8.05 -10.65
C ILE A 31 -11.81 7.39 -12.04
N TYR A 32 -11.26 6.18 -12.16
CA TYR A 32 -11.27 5.43 -13.41
C TYR A 32 -12.70 5.17 -13.92
N LEU A 33 -13.59 4.66 -13.08
CA LEU A 33 -14.99 4.40 -13.46
C LEU A 33 -15.73 5.68 -13.88
N HIS A 34 -15.36 6.83 -13.31
CA HIS A 34 -15.99 8.11 -13.65
C HIS A 34 -15.43 8.73 -14.94
N PHE A 35 -14.14 8.55 -15.23
CA PHE A 35 -13.45 9.13 -16.39
C PHE A 35 -13.28 8.17 -17.58
N SER A 36 -13.70 6.89 -17.45
CA SER A 36 -13.54 5.90 -18.51
C SER A 36 -14.45 6.21 -19.70
N THR A 37 -13.96 7.04 -20.61
CA THR A 37 -14.52 7.31 -21.94
C THR A 37 -13.89 6.42 -23.01
N GLY A 38 -13.39 5.23 -22.64
CA GLY A 38 -12.80 4.26 -23.59
C GLY A 38 -11.28 4.28 -23.69
N TYR A 39 -10.56 4.72 -22.66
CA TYR A 39 -9.09 4.65 -22.66
C TYR A 39 -8.57 3.24 -22.32
N ASP A 40 -7.92 2.66 -23.32
CA ASP A 40 -7.23 1.36 -23.34
C ASP A 40 -6.12 1.24 -22.29
N GLY A 41 -5.77 0.00 -21.94
CA GLY A 41 -5.00 -0.44 -20.75
C GLY A 41 -3.68 0.28 -20.40
N LEU A 42 -3.18 1.19 -21.23
CA LEU A 42 -2.09 2.10 -20.92
C LEU A 42 -2.47 3.08 -19.78
N PHE A 43 -3.71 3.57 -19.75
CA PHE A 43 -4.20 4.39 -18.63
C PHE A 43 -4.21 3.60 -17.31
N TYR A 44 -4.60 2.32 -17.39
CA TYR A 44 -4.61 1.42 -16.25
C TYR A 44 -3.20 1.14 -15.73
N PHE A 45 -2.24 0.91 -16.64
CA PHE A 45 -0.83 0.72 -16.30
C PHE A 45 -0.22 1.96 -15.61
N ILE A 46 -0.56 3.16 -16.09
CA ILE A 46 -0.13 4.42 -15.45
C ILE A 46 -0.71 4.54 -14.04
N ILE A 47 -2.02 4.33 -13.87
CA ILE A 47 -2.69 4.38 -12.56
C ILE A 47 -2.04 3.40 -11.58
N LEU A 48 -1.84 2.15 -12.01
CA LEU A 48 -1.27 1.10 -11.19
C LEU A 48 0.20 1.39 -10.81
N SER A 49 0.98 1.95 -11.73
CA SER A 49 2.34 2.41 -11.46
C SER A 49 2.38 3.59 -10.48
N MET A 50 1.43 4.52 -10.59
CA MET A 50 1.31 5.67 -9.69
C MET A 50 0.96 5.25 -8.26
N ILE A 51 0.20 4.18 -8.06
CA ILE A 51 -0.07 3.60 -6.72
C ILE A 51 1.23 3.13 -6.07
N GLY A 52 2.10 2.46 -6.83
CA GLY A 52 3.41 2.01 -6.33
C GLY A 52 4.34 3.17 -5.95
N ILE A 53 4.34 4.24 -6.74
CA ILE A 53 5.12 5.46 -6.44
C ILE A 53 4.54 6.17 -5.21
N ALA A 54 3.22 6.32 -5.13
CA ALA A 54 2.55 6.91 -3.97
C ALA A 54 2.87 6.16 -2.68
N GLN A 55 2.96 4.82 -2.74
CA GLN A 55 3.41 3.99 -1.63
C GLN A 55 4.78 4.43 -1.09
N LEU A 56 5.76 4.65 -1.97
CA LEU A 56 7.11 5.07 -1.54
C LEU A 56 7.09 6.46 -0.88
N VAL A 57 6.27 7.39 -1.40
CA VAL A 57 6.18 8.76 -0.88
C VAL A 57 5.74 8.81 0.57
N TYR A 58 4.82 7.94 1.01
CA TYR A 58 4.40 7.91 2.42
C TYR A 58 5.14 6.86 3.27
N VAL A 59 5.59 5.75 2.69
CA VAL A 59 6.30 4.70 3.45
C VAL A 59 7.69 5.18 3.88
N ILE A 60 8.43 5.87 3.03
CA ILE A 60 9.78 6.37 3.35
C ILE A 60 9.77 7.31 4.57
N PRO A 61 8.96 8.39 4.62
CA PRO A 61 8.93 9.26 5.78
C PRO A 61 8.44 8.53 7.04
N VAL A 62 7.49 7.60 6.94
CA VAL A 62 7.06 6.76 8.07
C VAL A 62 8.22 5.92 8.60
N LEU A 63 9.03 5.32 7.73
CA LEU A 63 10.22 4.57 8.14
C LEU A 63 11.28 5.47 8.79
N VAL A 64 11.49 6.68 8.29
CA VAL A 64 12.40 7.66 8.90
C VAL A 64 11.93 8.05 10.30
N VAL A 65 10.63 8.39 10.45
CA VAL A 65 10.05 8.74 11.77
C VAL A 65 10.13 7.57 12.74
N LEU A 66 9.80 6.34 12.30
CA LEU A 66 9.89 5.15 13.16
C LEU A 66 11.33 4.82 13.57
N ARG A 67 12.30 5.09 12.69
CA ARG A 67 13.73 4.95 12.99
C ARG A 67 14.18 5.96 14.04
N LEU A 68 13.72 7.21 13.94
CA LEU A 68 14.00 8.26 14.93
C LEU A 68 13.38 7.92 16.30
N LEU A 69 12.21 7.27 16.31
CA LEU A 69 11.53 6.83 17.53
C LEU A 69 12.09 5.51 18.12
N GLY A 70 13.07 4.88 17.48
CA GLY A 70 13.65 3.60 17.93
C GLY A 70 12.70 2.41 17.87
N ARG A 71 11.58 2.50 17.14
CA ARG A 71 10.52 1.47 17.09
C ARG A 71 10.76 0.48 15.95
N TRP A 72 11.84 -0.29 16.07
CA TRP A 72 12.28 -1.26 15.07
C TRP A 72 11.23 -2.32 14.71
N GLU A 73 10.38 -2.72 15.65
CA GLU A 73 9.33 -3.71 15.41
C GLU A 73 8.25 -3.20 14.45
N LEU A 74 7.87 -1.92 14.59
CA LEU A 74 6.92 -1.29 13.66
C LEU A 74 7.52 -1.08 12.28
N MET A 75 8.81 -0.75 12.19
CA MET A 75 9.48 -0.63 10.89
C MET A 75 9.38 -1.92 10.09
N LYS A 76 9.62 -3.08 10.74
CA LYS A 76 9.46 -4.39 10.11
C LYS A 76 8.02 -4.61 9.62
N GLY A 77 7.03 -4.22 10.42
CA GLY A 77 5.62 -4.25 10.04
C GLY A 77 5.32 -3.43 8.79
N VAL A 78 5.79 -2.19 8.75
CA VAL A 78 5.61 -1.27 7.61
C VAL A 78 6.29 -1.80 6.35
N ILE A 79 7.49 -2.36 6.46
CA ILE A 79 8.21 -2.98 5.34
C ILE A 79 7.43 -4.19 4.80
N ILE A 80 6.97 -5.08 5.69
CA ILE A 80 6.18 -6.27 5.28
C ILE A 80 4.87 -5.83 4.62
N GLY A 81 4.16 -4.87 5.20
CA GLY A 81 2.93 -4.31 4.63
C GLY A 81 3.16 -3.75 3.24
N GLY A 82 4.23 -2.95 3.08
CA GLY A 82 4.62 -2.38 1.78
C GLY A 82 5.07 -3.43 0.75
N LEU A 83 5.74 -4.49 1.19
CA LEU A 83 6.13 -5.61 0.32
C LEU A 83 4.90 -6.34 -0.21
N ILE A 84 3.94 -6.65 0.67
CA ILE A 84 2.68 -7.32 0.30
C ILE A 84 1.89 -6.47 -0.70
N THR A 85 1.78 -5.16 -0.44
CA THR A 85 1.05 -4.26 -1.35
C THR A 85 1.77 -4.03 -2.67
N GLY A 86 3.11 -3.97 -2.66
CA GLY A 86 3.92 -3.96 -3.88
C GLY A 86 3.73 -5.24 -4.71
N LEU A 87 3.70 -6.41 -4.07
CA LEU A 87 3.44 -7.69 -4.74
C LEU A 87 2.02 -7.79 -5.31
N LEU A 88 1.01 -7.31 -4.58
CA LEU A 88 -0.36 -7.21 -5.08
C LEU A 88 -0.46 -6.29 -6.30
N ASN A 89 0.23 -5.13 -6.24
CA ASN A 89 0.28 -4.18 -7.34
C ASN A 89 0.97 -4.77 -8.58
N LEU A 90 2.10 -5.45 -8.38
CA LEU A 90 2.85 -6.11 -9.44
C LEU A 90 2.06 -7.29 -10.03
N GLY A 91 1.45 -8.12 -9.19
CA GLY A 91 0.59 -9.23 -9.62
C GLY A 91 -0.62 -8.76 -10.43
N GLY A 92 -1.25 -7.67 -10.02
CA GLY A 92 -2.32 -7.01 -10.80
C GLY A 92 -1.83 -6.52 -12.16
N CYS A 93 -0.61 -5.99 -12.23
CA CYS A 93 -0.01 -5.51 -13.48
C CYS A 93 0.24 -6.65 -14.48
N PHE A 94 0.73 -7.80 -14.01
CA PHE A 94 0.99 -8.97 -14.84
C PHE A 94 -0.30 -9.65 -15.30
N LEU A 95 -1.31 -9.80 -14.42
CA LEU A 95 -2.60 -10.41 -14.76
C LEU A 95 -3.39 -9.60 -15.80
N MET A 96 -3.18 -8.30 -15.89
CA MET A 96 -3.84 -7.44 -16.87
C MET A 96 -3.15 -7.36 -18.23
N GLN A 97 -1.92 -7.89 -18.34
CA GLN A 97 -1.18 -8.00 -19.60
C GLN A 97 -1.31 -9.37 -20.27
N ALA A 98 -1.91 -10.36 -19.59
CA ALA A 98 -2.13 -11.72 -20.08
C ALA A 98 -3.55 -11.88 -20.65
#